data_AF-J2UB80-F1
#
_entry.id   AF-J2UB80-F1
#
_cell.length_a   1.000
_cell.length_b   1.000
_cell.length_c   1.000
_cell.angle_alpha   90.00
_cell.angle_beta   90.00
_cell.angle_gamma   90.00
#
_symmetry.space_group_name_H-M   'P 1'
#
loop_
_entity.id
_entity.type
_entity.pdbx_description
1 polymer ?
#
loop_
_entity_poly.entity_id
_entity_poly.type
_entity_poly.pdbx_seq_one_letter_code
_entity_poly.pdbx_strand_id
1 'polypeptide(L)'
;MSIQHPPRRFTPMSQFATDYPVLAIDSHAPIRELHNVVSERLNAVLPYLQLMGCTSLPDYAENDINTVANIARILLQDVSDVFRVIEQRGFDTSNGQ
;
A
#
# COMPACT_ATOMS: atom_id res chain seq x y z
N MET A 1 41.30 -20.13 -13.46
CA MET A 1 39.88 -20.37 -13.15
C MET A 1 39.18 -19.02 -13.15
N SER A 2 38.24 -18.79 -14.07
CA SER A 2 37.49 -17.53 -14.14
C SER A 2 36.35 -17.57 -13.12
N ILE A 3 36.38 -16.69 -12.13
CA ILE A 3 35.29 -16.55 -11.15
C ILE A 3 34.14 -15.83 -11.86
N GLN A 4 33.20 -16.59 -12.41
CA GLN A 4 31.94 -16.04 -12.91
C GLN A 4 31.12 -15.57 -11.72
N HIS A 5 31.02 -14.25 -11.56
CA HIS A 5 30.12 -13.68 -10.58
C HIS A 5 28.68 -14.04 -10.97
N PRO A 6 27.86 -14.58 -10.06
CA PRO A 6 26.47 -14.87 -10.37
C PRO A 6 25.80 -13.57 -10.85
N PRO A 7 24.92 -13.64 -11.87
CA PRO A 7 24.18 -12.46 -12.30
C PRO A 7 23.50 -11.84 -11.09
N ARG A 8 23.71 -10.54 -10.88
CA ARG A 8 23.11 -9.79 -9.75
C ARG A 8 21.60 -10.04 -9.78
N ARG A 9 21.14 -10.96 -8.92
CA ARG A 9 19.73 -11.37 -8.84
C ARG A 9 18.82 -10.22 -8.43
N PHE A 10 19.39 -9.20 -7.78
CA PHE A 10 18.67 -8.04 -7.29
C PHE A 10 19.37 -6.78 -7.77
N THR A 11 18.61 -5.91 -8.44
CA THR A 11 19.04 -4.56 -8.81
C THR A 11 18.65 -3.62 -7.68
N PRO A 12 19.60 -2.92 -7.05
CA PRO A 12 19.27 -1.90 -6.06
C PRO A 12 18.34 -0.87 -6.70
N MET A 13 17.23 -0.57 -6.05
CA MET A 13 16.33 0.50 -6.47
C MET A 13 17.08 1.82 -6.29
N SER A 14 17.56 2.39 -7.38
CA SER A 14 18.43 3.58 -7.37
C SER A 14 17.68 4.88 -7.65
N GLN A 15 16.46 4.79 -8.16
CA GLN A 15 15.65 5.93 -8.55
C GLN A 15 14.19 5.68 -8.16
N PHE A 16 13.59 6.70 -7.55
CA PHE A 16 12.15 6.76 -7.38
C PHE A 16 11.52 7.10 -8.73
N ALA A 17 10.44 6.42 -9.08
CA ALA A 17 9.73 6.66 -10.35
C ALA A 17 8.99 8.02 -10.37
N THR A 18 8.74 8.61 -9.20
CA THR A 18 7.99 9.84 -9.00
C THR A 18 8.54 10.62 -7.81
N ASP A 19 8.36 11.94 -7.80
CA ASP A 19 8.78 12.83 -6.69
C ASP A 19 7.88 12.69 -5.44
N TYR A 20 6.78 11.97 -5.56
CA TYR A 20 5.79 11.74 -4.51
C TYR A 20 5.34 10.28 -4.55
N PRO A 21 4.91 9.70 -3.41
CA PRO A 21 4.46 8.31 -3.37
C PRO A 21 3.20 8.16 -4.24
N VAL A 22 3.27 7.24 -5.21
CA VAL A 22 2.13 6.85 -6.07
C VAL A 22 1.92 5.35 -5.92
N LEU A 23 0.67 4.96 -5.68
CA LEU A 23 0.27 3.56 -5.75
C LEU A 23 0.10 3.16 -7.22
N ALA A 24 0.95 2.25 -7.69
CA ALA A 24 0.78 1.59 -8.99
C ALA A 24 0.01 0.28 -8.79
N ILE A 25 -1.17 0.17 -9.39
CA ILE A 25 -2.02 -1.02 -9.34
C ILE A 25 -1.98 -1.70 -10.70
N ASP A 26 -1.52 -2.95 -10.75
CA ASP A 26 -1.76 -3.79 -11.92
C ASP A 26 -3.21 -4.29 -11.89
N SER A 27 -4.08 -3.62 -12.66
CA SER A 27 -5.50 -3.95 -12.72
C SER A 27 -5.79 -5.36 -13.25
N HIS A 28 -4.84 -5.98 -13.94
CA HIS A 28 -4.98 -7.31 -14.53
C HIS A 28 -4.45 -8.43 -13.62
N ALA A 29 -3.78 -8.09 -12.51
CA ALA A 29 -3.27 -9.08 -11.56
C ALA A 29 -4.39 -9.99 -11.03
N PRO A 30 -4.12 -11.25 -10.64
CA PRO A 30 -5.14 -12.13 -10.06
C PRO A 30 -5.87 -11.48 -8.88
N ILE A 31 -7.19 -11.67 -8.75
CA ILE A 31 -7.98 -11.09 -7.64
C ILE A 31 -7.40 -11.46 -6.27
N ARG A 32 -6.83 -12.66 -6.14
CA ARG A 32 -6.13 -13.10 -4.93
C ARG A 32 -4.93 -12.21 -4.58
N GLU A 33 -4.17 -11.76 -5.58
CA GLU A 33 -3.03 -10.87 -5.35
C GLU A 33 -3.50 -9.47 -4.97
N LEU A 34 -4.55 -8.95 -5.62
CA LEU A 34 -5.18 -7.68 -5.23
C LEU A 34 -5.72 -7.74 -3.79
N HIS A 35 -6.36 -8.85 -3.41
CA HIS A 35 -6.83 -9.08 -2.05
C HIS A 35 -5.68 -9.15 -1.02
N ASN A 36 -4.54 -9.74 -1.38
CA ASN A 36 -3.37 -9.79 -0.51
C ASN A 36 -2.84 -8.37 -0.24
N VAL A 37 -2.78 -7.50 -1.25
CA VAL A 37 -2.38 -6.09 -1.09
C VAL A 37 -3.32 -5.38 -0.11
N VAL A 38 -4.63 -5.55 -0.28
CA VAL A 38 -5.65 -5.03 0.65
C VAL A 38 -5.39 -5.52 2.08
N SER A 39 -5.16 -6.83 2.24
CA SER A 39 -4.92 -7.45 3.54
C SER A 39 -3.66 -6.89 4.21
N GLU A 40 -2.56 -6.76 3.46
CA GLU A 40 -1.31 -6.20 3.96
C GLU A 40 -1.47 -4.73 4.38
N ARG A 41 -2.15 -3.91 3.57
CA ARG A 41 -2.40 -2.50 3.88
C ARG A 41 -3.32 -2.33 5.10
N LEU A 42 -4.37 -3.13 5.21
CA LEU A 42 -5.24 -3.14 6.39
C LEU A 42 -4.48 -3.59 7.66
N ASN A 43 -3.68 -4.64 7.55
CA ASN A 43 -2.85 -5.12 8.68
C ASN A 43 -1.79 -4.10 9.09
N ALA A 44 -1.34 -3.23 8.19
CA ALA A 44 -0.44 -2.13 8.51
C ALA A 44 -1.16 -0.95 9.18
N VAL A 45 -2.37 -0.58 8.73
CA VAL A 45 -3.06 0.62 9.21
C VAL A 45 -3.78 0.43 10.54
N LEU A 46 -4.33 -0.77 10.81
CA LEU A 46 -5.12 -1.01 12.02
C LEU A 46 -4.31 -0.87 13.31
N PRO A 47 -3.13 -1.51 13.47
CA PRO A 47 -2.30 -1.32 14.66
C PRO A 47 -1.80 0.12 14.78
N TYR A 48 -1.55 0.77 13.64
CA TYR A 48 -1.10 2.15 13.58
C TYR A 48 -2.15 3.13 14.13
N LEU A 49 -3.40 3.00 13.68
CA LEU A 49 -4.53 3.79 14.19
C LEU A 49 -4.85 3.46 15.65
N GLN A 50 -4.73 2.20 16.06
CA GLN A 50 -4.92 1.81 17.45
C GLN A 50 -3.89 2.45 18.38
N LEU A 51 -2.62 2.48 17.97
CA LEU A 51 -1.55 3.14 18.73
C LEU A 51 -1.88 4.63 18.94
N MET A 52 -2.38 5.29 17.90
CA MET A 52 -2.79 6.70 17.94
C MET A 52 -3.97 6.97 18.86
N GLY A 53 -4.99 6.10 18.83
CA GLY A 53 -6.15 6.24 19.72
C GLY A 53 -5.81 6.00 21.19
N CYS A 54 -4.75 5.25 21.49
CA CYS A 54 -4.31 4.94 22.85
C CYS A 54 -3.23 5.89 23.39
N THR A 55 -2.54 6.65 22.55
CA THR A 55 -1.57 7.66 22.99
C THR A 55 -2.27 8.89 23.54
N SER A 56 -2.04 9.18 24.82
CA SER A 56 -2.39 10.50 25.39
C SER A 56 -1.42 11.53 24.80
N LEU A 57 -1.94 12.65 24.29
CA LEU A 57 -1.16 13.67 23.57
C LEU A 57 -1.03 14.96 24.40
N PRO A 58 -0.28 14.98 25.52
CA PRO A 58 -0.02 16.23 26.24
C PRO A 58 1.03 17.13 25.57
N ASP A 59 1.88 16.60 24.66
CA ASP A 59 3.05 17.31 24.12
C ASP A 59 3.32 17.10 22.60
N TYR A 60 2.34 16.65 21.81
CA TYR A 60 2.57 16.47 20.37
C TYR A 60 2.61 17.82 19.64
N ALA A 61 3.64 18.02 18.81
CA ALA A 61 3.63 19.12 17.85
C ALA A 61 2.56 18.84 16.78
N GLU A 62 1.90 19.89 16.27
CA GLU A 62 0.90 19.78 15.19
C GLU A 62 1.44 18.98 13.98
N ASN A 63 2.74 19.09 13.72
CA ASN A 63 3.47 18.35 12.68
C ASN A 63 3.38 16.83 12.84
N ASP A 64 3.37 16.33 14.07
CA ASP A 64 3.36 14.89 14.34
C ASP A 64 1.95 14.32 14.11
N ILE A 65 0.91 15.06 14.49
CA ILE A 65 -0.49 14.69 14.20
C ILE A 65 -0.74 14.68 12.68
N ASN A 66 -0.28 15.72 11.97
CA ASN A 66 -0.41 15.80 10.51
C ASN A 66 0.32 14.67 9.80
N THR A 67 1.53 14.32 10.27
CA THR A 67 2.30 13.20 9.72
C THR A 67 1.55 11.90 9.87
N VAL A 68 0.98 11.67 11.07
CA VAL A 68 0.26 10.43 11.33
C VAL A 68 -1.03 10.34 10.52
N ALA A 69 -1.82 11.41 10.52
CA ALA A 69 -3.05 11.48 9.74
C ALA A 69 -2.77 11.21 8.25
N ASN A 70 -1.67 11.75 7.72
CA ASN A 70 -1.25 11.51 6.33
C ASN A 70 -0.87 10.05 6.07
N ILE A 71 -0.14 9.39 6.97
CA ILE A 71 0.21 7.97 6.83
C ILE A 71 -1.06 7.10 6.84
N ALA A 72 -1.96 7.34 7.79
CA ALA A 72 -3.24 6.62 7.85
C ALA A 72 -4.08 6.85 6.58
N ARG A 73 -4.15 8.10 6.10
CA ARG A 73 -4.84 8.47 4.86
C ARG A 73 -4.29 7.71 3.67
N ILE A 74 -2.96 7.64 3.51
CA ILE A 74 -2.32 6.92 2.39
C ILE A 74 -2.66 5.43 2.45
N LEU A 75 -2.53 4.79 3.61
CA LEU A 75 -2.82 3.36 3.74
C LEU A 75 -4.30 3.03 3.48
N LEU A 76 -5.23 3.88 3.93
CA LEU A 76 -6.66 3.71 3.65
C LEU A 76 -7.00 4.01 2.19
N GLN A 77 -6.36 5.00 1.58
CA GLN A 77 -6.52 5.32 0.16
C GLN A 77 -6.06 4.14 -0.70
N ASP A 78 -4.91 3.54 -0.37
CA ASP A 78 -4.41 2.36 -1.06
C ASP A 78 -5.42 1.20 -1.03
N VAL A 79 -6.01 0.94 0.14
CA VAL A 79 -7.06 -0.07 0.29
C VAL A 79 -8.26 0.26 -0.59
N SER A 80 -8.74 1.51 -0.54
CA SER A 80 -9.89 1.96 -1.33
C SER A 80 -9.66 1.80 -2.82
N ASP A 81 -8.49 2.18 -3.32
CA ASP A 81 -8.19 2.14 -4.76
C ASP A 81 -8.08 0.71 -5.28
N VAL A 82 -7.49 -0.20 -4.50
CA VAL A 82 -7.43 -1.63 -4.86
C VAL A 82 -8.81 -2.28 -4.77
N PHE A 83 -9.62 -1.94 -3.76
CA PHE A 83 -11.01 -2.41 -3.67
C PHE A 83 -11.81 -2.01 -4.90
N ARG A 84 -11.67 -0.78 -5.39
CA ARG A 84 -12.38 -0.32 -6.59
C ARG A 84 -12.05 -1.16 -7.83
N VAL A 85 -10.81 -1.59 -7.98
CA VAL A 85 -10.41 -2.49 -9.08
C VAL A 85 -11.04 -3.87 -8.93
N ILE A 86 -11.05 -4.41 -7.71
CA ILE A 86 -11.70 -5.69 -7.40
C ILE A 86 -13.20 -5.62 -7.69
N GLU A 87 -13.86 -4.54 -7.25
CA GLU A 87 -15.29 -4.29 -7.46
C GLU A 87 -15.64 -4.17 -8.93
N GLN A 88 -14.90 -3.35 -9.70
CA GLN A 88 -15.10 -3.23 -11.15
C GLN A 88 -15.08 -4.61 -11.82
N ARG A 89 -14.05 -5.41 -11.54
CA ARG A 89 -13.91 -6.75 -12.12
C ARG A 89 -14.96 -7.74 -11.62
N GLY A 90 -15.34 -7.66 -10.34
CA GLY A 90 -16.36 -8.52 -9.74
C GLY A 90 -17.76 -8.23 -10.27
N PHE A 91 -18.12 -6.95 -10.44
CA PHE A 91 -19.42 -6.51 -10.92
C PHE A 91 -19.55 -6.59 -12.44
N ASP A 92 -18.48 -6.35 -13.21
CA ASP A 92 -18.46 -6.56 -14.66
C ASP A 92 -18.78 -8.03 -15.03
N THR A 93 -18.39 -8.98 -14.16
CA THR A 93 -18.71 -10.40 -14.35
C THR A 93 -20.18 -10.72 -14.09
N SER A 94 -20.88 -9.91 -13.27
CA SER A 94 -22.30 -10.13 -12.91
C SER A 94 -23.32 -9.56 -13.91
N ASN A 95 -22.93 -8.60 -14.75
CA ASN A 95 -23.80 -8.01 -15.77
C ASN A 95 -23.83 -8.80 -17.11
N GLY A 96 -23.23 -9.99 -17.14
CA GLY A 96 -23.06 -10.83 -18.34
C GLY A 96 -23.77 -12.20 -18.28
N GLN A 97 -24.73 -12.41 -17.38
CA GLN A 97 -25.59 -13.61 -17.36
C GLN A 97 -27.06 -13.27 -17.62
#